data_AF-D1BZ33-F1
#
_entry.id   AF-D1BZ33-F1
#
_cell.length_a   1.000
_cell.length_b   1.000
_cell.length_c   1.000
_cell.angle_alpha   90.00
_cell.angle_beta   90.00
_cell.angle_gamma   90.00
#
_symmetry.space_group_name_H-M   'P 1'
#
loop_
_entity.id
_entity.type
_entity.pdbx_description
1 polymer ?
#
loop_
_entity_poly.entity_id
_entity_poly.type
_entity_poly.pdbx_seq_one_letter_code
_entity_poly.pdbx_strand_id
1 'polypeptide(L)'
;MVKAEFRRRVEKAVRGELVPVDEIKPVSDGRAALFEIRWSGVAVTESEEGGQVRHAEIEVRMIHTEPEGLGLAAVGLHAHEKRVVPGDPAATHAAQDREIEVAERCYYAGVRALWGLAERRRS
;
A
#
# COMPACT_ATOMS: atom_id res chain seq x y z
N MET A 1 17.15 -4.50 -7.10
CA MET A 1 16.07 -5.14 -7.88
C MET A 1 14.68 -4.72 -7.38
N VAL A 2 14.36 -4.93 -6.11
CA VAL A 2 13.08 -4.55 -5.47
C VAL A 2 12.56 -3.16 -5.86
N LYS A 3 13.36 -2.09 -5.72
CA LYS A 3 12.91 -0.71 -6.06
C LYS A 3 12.44 -0.54 -7.51
N ALA A 4 13.08 -1.22 -8.46
CA ALA A 4 12.71 -1.17 -9.87
C ALA A 4 11.41 -1.96 -10.13
N GLU A 5 11.22 -3.07 -9.44
CA GLU A 5 10.00 -3.86 -9.49
C GLU A 5 8.79 -3.10 -8.91
N PHE A 6 8.96 -2.51 -7.72
CA PHE A 6 7.95 -1.63 -7.12
C PHE A 6 7.58 -0.48 -8.06
N ARG A 7 8.58 0.21 -8.63
CA ARG A 7 8.33 1.28 -9.60
C ARG A 7 7.51 0.79 -10.79
N ARG A 8 7.89 -0.34 -11.39
CA ARG A 8 7.15 -0.94 -12.52
C ARG A 8 5.71 -1.30 -12.14
N ARG A 9 5.48 -1.81 -10.92
CA ARG A 9 4.14 -2.14 -10.43
C ARG A 9 3.29 -0.89 -10.17
N VAL A 10 3.89 0.18 -9.64
CA VAL A 10 3.23 1.49 -9.51
C VAL A 10 2.92 2.10 -10.88
N GLU A 11 3.83 2.01 -11.85
CA GLU A 11 3.58 2.48 -13.22
C GLU A 11 2.42 1.74 -13.89
N LYS A 12 2.29 0.43 -13.66
CA LYS A 12 1.11 -0.35 -14.10
C LYS A 12 -0.17 0.12 -13.41
N ALA A 13 -0.12 0.37 -12.10
CA ALA A 13 -1.25 0.90 -11.34
C ALA A 13 -1.73 2.26 -11.87
N VAL A 14 -0.79 3.16 -12.17
CA VAL A 14 -1.09 4.47 -12.78
C VAL A 14 -1.76 4.33 -14.16
N ARG A 15 -1.41 3.30 -14.93
CA ARG A 15 -2.04 3.03 -16.24
C ARG A 15 -3.37 2.27 -16.15
N GLY A 16 -3.84 1.92 -14.95
CA GLY A 16 -5.04 1.08 -14.77
C GLY A 16 -4.85 -0.37 -15.25
N GLU A 17 -3.60 -0.82 -15.38
CA GLU A 17 -3.23 -2.14 -15.91
C GLU A 17 -3.03 -3.19 -14.81
N LEU A 18 -3.56 -2.96 -13.60
CA LEU A 18 -3.57 -3.98 -12.55
C LEU A 18 -4.57 -5.07 -12.97
N VAL A 19 -4.04 -6.24 -13.29
CA VAL A 19 -4.79 -7.45 -13.62
C VAL A 19 -4.30 -8.53 -12.65
N PRO A 20 -5.19 -9.23 -11.91
CA PRO A 20 -6.65 -9.17 -11.98
C PRO A 20 -7.29 -8.04 -11.14
N VAL A 21 -8.52 -7.68 -11.49
CA VAL A 21 -9.39 -6.71 -10.78
C VAL A 21 -9.66 -7.07 -9.30
N ASP A 22 -9.36 -8.31 -8.90
CA ASP A 22 -9.48 -8.84 -7.53
C ASP A 22 -8.41 -8.31 -6.55
N GLU A 23 -7.43 -7.55 -7.04
CA GLU A 23 -6.39 -6.95 -6.20
C GLU A 23 -6.89 -5.77 -5.38
N ILE A 24 -8.05 -5.19 -5.72
CA ILE A 24 -8.64 -4.04 -5.01
C ILE A 24 -9.74 -4.53 -4.08
N LYS A 25 -9.46 -4.51 -2.77
CA LYS A 25 -10.50 -4.67 -1.74
C LYS A 25 -10.75 -3.35 -1.03
N PRO A 26 -12.01 -2.93 -0.83
CA PRO A 26 -12.33 -1.86 0.09
C PRO A 26 -11.91 -2.30 1.50
N VAL A 27 -11.09 -1.46 2.13
CA VAL A 27 -10.47 -1.77 3.42
C VAL A 27 -11.31 -1.23 4.59
N SER A 28 -12.26 -0.33 4.32
CA SER A 28 -13.18 0.18 5.35
C SER A 28 -14.62 0.33 4.85
N ASP A 29 -15.54 0.12 5.77
CA ASP A 29 -16.94 0.54 5.80
C ASP A 29 -17.11 2.00 6.30
N GLY A 30 -15.99 2.73 6.46
CA GLY A 30 -15.91 4.08 7.01
C GLY A 30 -15.69 5.21 6.00
N ARG A 31 -15.58 6.45 6.53
CA ARG A 31 -15.54 7.74 5.80
C ARG A 31 -14.36 7.93 4.82
N ALA A 32 -13.36 7.05 4.81
CA ALA A 32 -12.24 7.12 3.88
C ALA A 32 -12.34 5.97 2.89
N ALA A 33 -12.45 6.30 1.60
CA ALA A 33 -12.37 5.32 0.52
C ALA A 33 -10.92 4.82 0.43
N LEU A 34 -10.62 3.79 1.23
CA LEU A 34 -9.33 3.10 1.28
C LEU A 34 -9.41 1.81 0.48
N PHE A 35 -8.39 1.61 -0.35
CA PHE A 35 -8.26 0.50 -1.26
C PHE A 35 -6.88 -0.14 -1.06
N GLU A 36 -6.80 -1.45 -1.21
CA GLU A 36 -5.54 -2.20 -1.15
C GLU A 36 -5.11 -2.62 -2.56
N ILE A 37 -3.83 -2.59 -2.87
CA ILE A 37 -3.22 -3.27 -4.03
C ILE A 37 -2.40 -4.44 -3.48
N ARG A 38 -2.55 -5.61 -4.09
CA ARG A 38 -1.98 -6.87 -3.59
C ARG A 38 -0.85 -7.36 -4.48
N TRP A 39 0.38 -7.20 -4.03
CA TRP A 39 1.55 -7.65 -4.75
C TRP A 39 2.07 -8.97 -4.19
N SER A 40 2.03 -10.03 -4.99
CA SER A 40 2.63 -11.33 -4.66
C SER A 40 3.97 -11.52 -5.36
N GLY A 41 4.76 -12.49 -4.88
CA GLY A 41 6.00 -12.94 -5.52
C GLY A 41 7.07 -11.86 -5.65
N VAL A 42 7.17 -10.94 -4.69
CA VAL A 42 8.18 -9.88 -4.74
C VAL A 42 9.51 -10.48 -4.29
N ALA A 43 10.45 -10.61 -5.22
CA ALA A 43 11.76 -11.18 -4.94
C ALA A 43 12.61 -10.20 -4.11
N VAL A 44 12.98 -10.62 -2.90
CA VAL A 44 13.81 -9.88 -1.96
C VAL A 44 15.12 -10.61 -1.68
N THR A 45 16.06 -9.85 -1.14
CA THR A 45 17.35 -10.35 -0.68
C THR A 45 17.50 -9.91 0.76
N GLU A 46 17.48 -10.87 1.68
CA GLU A 46 17.62 -10.65 3.11
C GLU A 46 19.08 -10.83 3.49
N SER A 47 19.63 -9.87 4.23
CA SER A 47 20.93 -10.01 4.88
C SER A 47 20.71 -10.47 6.31
N GLU A 48 21.18 -11.66 6.64
CA GLU A 48 21.15 -12.18 8.01
C GLU A 48 22.38 -11.69 8.80
N GLU A 49 22.26 -11.67 10.13
CA GLU A 49 23.41 -11.39 11.00
C GLU A 49 24.50 -12.45 10.76
N GLY A 50 25.67 -12.00 10.29
CA GLY A 50 26.75 -12.88 9.84
C GLY A 50 27.10 -12.75 8.35
N GLY A 51 26.37 -11.93 7.59
CA GLY A 51 26.68 -11.64 6.19
C GLY A 51 26.17 -12.70 5.22
N GLN A 52 25.37 -13.65 5.71
CA GLN A 52 24.67 -14.62 4.87
C GLN A 52 23.53 -13.92 4.13
N VAL A 53 23.42 -14.22 2.84
CA VAL A 53 22.43 -13.62 1.94
C VAL A 53 21.40 -14.68 1.59
N ARG A 54 20.13 -14.40 1.88
CA ARG A 54 19.00 -15.27 1.53
C ARG A 54 18.14 -14.61 0.46
N HIS A 55 17.79 -15.38 -0.57
CA HIS A 55 16.79 -14.98 -1.55
C HIS A 55 15.43 -15.53 -1.13
N ALA A 56 14.42 -14.66 -1.08
CA ALA A 56 13.07 -15.01 -0.68
C ALA A 56 12.05 -14.28 -1.57
N GLU A 57 10.82 -14.77 -1.58
CA GLU A 57 9.68 -14.06 -2.15
C GLU A 57 8.73 -13.67 -1.03
N ILE A 58 8.28 -12.41 -1.04
CA ILE A 58 7.34 -11.89 -0.06
C ILE A 58 6.04 -11.42 -0.72
N GLU A 59 4.99 -11.36 0.10
CA GLU A 59 3.75 -10.67 -0.25
C GLU A 59 3.80 -9.24 0.27
N VAL A 60 3.46 -8.28 -0.58
CA VAL A 60 3.39 -6.85 -0.25
C VAL A 60 1.96 -6.36 -0.46
N ARG A 61 1.53 -5.42 0.36
CA ARG A 61 0.27 -4.70 0.24
C ARG A 61 0.54 -3.21 0.20
N MET A 62 -0.16 -2.51 -0.68
CA MET A 62 -0.15 -1.05 -0.74
C MET A 62 -1.56 -0.53 -0.51
N ILE A 63 -1.77 0.23 0.55
CA ILE A 63 -3.02 0.90 0.83
C ILE A 63 -2.97 2.27 0.15
N HIS A 64 -4.00 2.60 -0.62
CA HIS A 64 -4.19 3.88 -1.29
C HIS A 64 -5.60 4.41 -1.06
N THR A 65 -5.80 5.67 -1.42
CA THR A 65 -7.11 6.33 -1.43
C THR A 65 -7.32 7.05 -2.76
N GLU A 66 -8.58 7.35 -3.09
CA GLU A 66 -8.98 8.13 -4.25
C GLU A 66 -9.79 9.35 -3.77
N PRO A 67 -9.12 10.44 -3.37
CA PRO A 67 -9.82 11.58 -2.79
C PRO A 67 -10.60 12.32 -3.88
N GLU A 68 -11.91 12.50 -3.70
CA GLU A 68 -12.77 13.23 -4.66
C GLU A 68 -12.20 14.62 -5.00
N GLY A 69 -11.57 15.29 -4.03
CA GLY A 69 -10.97 16.61 -4.20
C GLY A 69 -9.73 16.66 -5.12
N LEU A 70 -9.17 15.51 -5.49
CA LEU A 70 -8.03 15.41 -6.43
C LEU A 70 -8.46 14.94 -7.84
N GLY A 71 -9.75 14.70 -8.06
CA GLY A 71 -10.25 14.19 -9.33
C GLY A 71 -9.85 12.73 -9.58
N LEU A 72 -9.38 12.42 -10.80
CA LEU A 72 -8.95 11.08 -11.19
C LEU A 72 -7.52 10.79 -10.69
N ALA A 73 -7.31 10.84 -9.38
CA ALA A 73 -6.02 10.62 -8.76
C ALA A 73 -6.13 9.62 -7.60
N ALA A 74 -5.21 8.66 -7.59
CA ALA A 74 -4.98 7.79 -6.45
C ALA A 74 -3.76 8.30 -5.66
N VAL A 75 -3.86 8.27 -4.33
CA VAL A 75 -2.77 8.62 -3.42
C VAL A 75 -2.35 7.39 -2.65
N GLY A 76 -1.11 6.95 -2.84
CA GLY A 76 -0.50 5.90 -2.03
C GLY A 76 -0.29 6.37 -0.60
N LEU A 77 -0.82 5.64 0.38
CA LEU A 77 -0.77 6.01 1.80
C LEU A 77 0.30 5.23 2.54
N HIS A 78 0.35 3.92 2.32
CA HIS A 78 1.20 3.02 3.10
C HIS A 78 1.47 1.74 2.32
N ALA A 79 2.71 1.27 2.33
CA ALA A 79 3.08 -0.02 1.73
C ALA A 79 3.81 -0.86 2.77
N HIS A 80 3.42 -2.12 2.92
CA HIS A 80 3.94 -3.02 3.93
C HIS A 80 4.03 -4.46 3.41
N GLU A 81 4.90 -5.26 4.02
CA GLU A 81 4.92 -6.71 3.82
C GLU A 81 3.72 -7.33 4.55
N LYS A 82 3.01 -8.24 3.88
CA LYS A 82 1.90 -8.96 4.50
C LYS A 82 2.45 -9.94 5.53
N ARG A 83 2.15 -9.67 6.80
CA ARG A 83 2.49 -10.58 7.89
C ARG A 83 1.41 -11.65 8.06
N VAL A 84 1.82 -12.92 8.00
CA VAL A 84 0.98 -14.07 8.37
C VAL A 84 1.57 -14.70 9.62
N VAL A 85 0.77 -14.86 10.68
CA VAL A 85 1.16 -15.57 11.90
C VAL A 85 0.65 -17.01 11.80
N PRO A 86 1.52 -18.00 11.55
CA PRO A 86 1.08 -19.39 11.33
C PRO A 86 0.34 -19.93 12.55
N GLY A 87 -0.83 -20.53 12.34
CA GLY A 87 -1.65 -21.09 13.41
C GLY A 87 -2.41 -20.06 14.26
N ASP A 88 -2.26 -18.76 14.00
CA ASP A 88 -2.97 -17.70 14.72
C ASP A 88 -3.64 -16.70 13.75
N PRO A 89 -4.87 -17.02 13.30
CA PRO A 89 -5.66 -16.14 12.45
C PRO A 89 -5.98 -14.80 13.12
N ALA A 90 -6.16 -14.78 14.45
CA ALA A 90 -6.50 -13.56 15.19
C ALA A 90 -5.30 -12.61 15.23
N ALA A 91 -4.09 -13.10 15.49
CA ALA A 91 -2.88 -12.28 15.41
C ALA A 91 -2.58 -11.83 13.97
N THR A 92 -2.87 -12.65 12.97
CA THR A 92 -2.77 -12.26 11.56
C THR A 92 -3.73 -11.11 11.23
N HIS A 93 -5.00 -11.20 11.67
CA HIS A 93 -5.99 -10.14 11.49
C HIS A 93 -5.56 -8.86 12.22
N ALA A 94 -5.15 -8.97 13.49
CA ALA A 94 -4.70 -7.84 14.27
C ALA A 94 -3.42 -7.19 13.70
N ALA A 95 -2.57 -7.94 12.99
CA ALA A 95 -1.45 -7.37 12.27
C ALA A 95 -1.96 -6.52 11.09
N GLN A 96 -2.90 -7.04 10.29
CA GLN A 96 -3.53 -6.29 9.21
C GLN A 96 -4.23 -5.02 9.72
N ASP A 97 -4.99 -5.09 10.82
CA ASP A 97 -5.70 -3.94 11.38
C ASP A 97 -4.75 -2.78 11.71
N ARG A 98 -3.57 -3.09 12.27
CA ARG A 98 -2.55 -2.08 12.58
C ARG A 98 -2.01 -1.39 11.32
N GLU A 99 -1.87 -2.11 10.21
CA GLU A 99 -1.42 -1.51 8.95
C GLU A 99 -2.51 -0.60 8.34
N ILE A 100 -3.78 -0.93 8.55
CA ILE A 100 -4.92 -0.10 8.18
C ILE A 100 -4.93 1.19 9.02
N GLU A 101 -4.74 1.09 10.33
CA GLU A 101 -4.65 2.26 11.22
C GLU A 101 -3.50 3.20 10.82
N VAL A 102 -2.36 2.67 10.35
CA VAL A 102 -1.27 3.49 9.80
C VAL A 102 -1.74 4.25 8.57
N ALA A 103 -2.41 3.57 7.64
CA ALA A 103 -2.93 4.19 6.42
C ALA A 103 -3.99 5.27 6.71
N GLU A 104 -4.89 5.04 7.67
CA GLU A 104 -5.87 6.04 8.12
C GLU A 104 -5.18 7.29 8.70
N ARG A 105 -4.16 7.12 9.53
CA ARG A 105 -3.38 8.26 10.02
C ARG A 105 -2.71 9.03 8.88
N CYS A 106 -2.14 8.34 7.90
CA CYS A 106 -1.59 8.96 6.70
C CYS A 106 -2.67 9.71 5.90
N TYR A 107 -3.87 9.15 5.78
CA TYR A 107 -5.00 9.78 5.11
C TYR A 107 -5.36 11.11 5.77
N TYR A 108 -5.62 11.11 7.08
CA TYR A 108 -6.00 12.33 7.80
C TYR A 108 -4.88 13.38 7.81
N ALA A 109 -3.62 12.95 7.90
CA ALA A 109 -2.48 13.86 7.76
C ALA A 109 -2.42 14.47 6.36
N GLY A 110 -2.64 13.67 5.31
CA GLY A 110 -2.68 14.10 3.92
C GLY A 110 -3.80 15.10 3.67
N VAL A 111 -5.03 14.84 4.13
CA VAL A 111 -6.15 15.79 4.05
C VAL A 111 -5.78 17.14 4.67
N ARG A 112 -5.17 17.14 5.85
CA ARG A 112 -4.74 18.38 6.54
C ARG A 112 -3.64 19.15 5.80
N ALA A 113 -2.79 18.45 5.07
CA ALA A 113 -1.67 19.02 4.32
C ALA A 113 -1.97 19.19 2.81
N LEU A 114 -3.23 19.04 2.39
CA LEU A 114 -3.63 19.01 0.98
C LEU A 114 -2.76 18.06 0.13
N TRP A 115 -2.39 16.92 0.72
CA TRP A 115 -1.54 15.89 0.13
C TRP A 115 -0.16 16.41 -0.33
N GLY A 116 0.32 17.52 0.26
CA GLY A 116 1.55 18.20 -0.15
C GLY A 116 1.43 18.97 -1.46
N LEU A 117 0.23 19.13 -2.01
CA LEU A 117 -0.04 19.93 -3.19
C LEU A 117 -0.17 21.39 -2.80
N ALA A 118 0.51 22.27 -3.54
CA ALA A 118 0.30 23.70 -3.39
C ALA A 118 -1.15 24.04 -3.75
N GLU A 119 -1.81 24.88 -2.94
CA GLU A 119 -3.11 25.46 -3.31
C GLU A 119 -2.96 26.14 -4.68
N ARG A 120 -3.68 25.64 -5.70
CA ARG A 120 -3.89 26.42 -6.90
C ARG A 120 -4.76 27.61 -6.51
N ARG A 121 -4.14 28.78 -6.28
CA ARG A 121 -4.86 30.05 -6.36
C ARG A 121 -5.49 30.11 -7.75
N ARG A 122 -6.81 29.99 -7.81
CA ARG A 122 -7.56 30.33 -9.01
C ARG A 122 -7.44 31.85 -9.17
N SER A 123 -6.66 32.29 -10.17
CA SER A 123 -6.68 33.66 -10.69
C SER A 123 -7.91 33.85 -11.56
#